data_AF-A0AAU8DF34-F1
#
_entry.id   AF-A0AAU8DF34-F1
#
_cell.length_a   1.000
_cell.length_b   1.000
_cell.length_c   1.000
_cell.angle_alpha   90.00
_cell.angle_beta   90.00
_cell.angle_gamma   90.00
#
_symmetry.space_group_name_H-M   'P 1'
#
loop_
_entity.id
_entity.type
_entity.pdbx_description
1 polymer ?
#
loop_
_entity_poly.entity_id
_entity_poly.type
_entity_poly.pdbx_seq_one_letter_code
_entity_poly.pdbx_strand_id
1 'polypeptide(L)' 'MALPTGPSSVSRRRYSLATLRSIIAAWSERMRFRWELEQKAKDSPHLIDDIGLTRRQVDAEIAKHIWQA' A
#
# COMPACT_ATOMS: atom_id res chain seq x y z
N MET A 1 -6.99 3.11 48.28
CA MET A 1 -5.94 2.75 47.30
C MET A 1 -6.66 2.33 46.02
N ALA A 2 -6.56 3.13 44.95
CA ALA A 2 -7.37 2.99 43.74
C ALA A 2 -6.65 2.18 42.65
N LEU A 3 -7.40 1.43 41.83
CA LEU A 3 -7.05 1.18 40.43
C LEU A 3 -8.32 1.24 39.56
N PRO A 4 -8.42 2.15 38.58
CA PRO A 4 -9.53 2.20 37.64
C PRO A 4 -9.32 1.15 36.53
N THR A 5 -10.17 0.13 36.48
CA THR A 5 -10.33 -0.74 35.29
C THR A 5 -11.14 0.02 34.23
N GLY A 6 -10.52 1.03 33.62
CA GLY A 6 -11.16 1.85 32.60
C GLY A 6 -11.37 1.12 31.27
N PRO A 7 -12.28 1.61 30.40
CA PRO A 7 -12.61 1.09 29.04
C PRO A 7 -11.44 1.09 28.03
N SER A 8 -10.23 1.39 28.51
CA SER A 8 -8.99 1.55 27.77
C SER A 8 -8.57 0.34 26.94
N SER A 9 -8.91 -0.89 27.33
CA SER A 9 -8.51 -2.11 26.59
C SER A 9 -9.29 -2.31 25.29
N VAL A 10 -10.60 -2.05 25.30
CA VAL A 10 -11.48 -2.19 24.11
C VAL A 10 -11.17 -1.08 23.10
N SER A 11 -10.96 0.15 23.57
CA SER A 11 -10.59 1.28 22.71
C SER A 11 -9.23 1.06 22.04
N ARG A 12 -8.24 0.53 22.75
CA ARG A 12 -6.91 0.23 22.21
C ARG A 12 -6.95 -0.87 21.15
N ARG A 13 -7.77 -1.91 21.36
CA ARG A 13 -7.96 -3.02 20.41
C ARG A 13 -8.73 -2.58 19.14
N ARG A 14 -9.67 -1.65 19.27
CA ARG A 14 -10.35 -1.03 18.11
C ARG A 14 -9.41 -0.12 17.33
N TYR A 15 -8.57 0.66 18.02
CA TYR A 15 -7.54 1.48 17.38
C TYR A 15 -6.53 0.62 16.61
N SER A 16 -6.08 -0.50 17.18
CA SER A 16 -5.16 -1.41 16.48
C SER A 16 -5.80 -2.03 15.23
N LEU A 17 -7.09 -2.38 15.27
CA LEU A 17 -7.80 -2.89 14.10
C LEU A 17 -8.01 -1.81 13.03
N ALA A 18 -8.29 -0.58 13.42
CA ALA A 18 -8.40 0.55 12.49
C ALA A 18 -7.04 0.81 11.80
N THR A 19 -5.94 0.82 12.55
CA THR A 19 -4.59 0.96 11.99
C THR A 19 -4.25 -0.17 11.02
N LEU A 20 -4.55 -1.42 11.37
CA LEU A 20 -4.34 -2.56 10.47
C LEU A 20 -5.16 -2.44 9.19
N ARG A 21 -6.43 -2.00 9.28
CA ARG A 21 -7.28 -1.76 8.12
C ARG A 21 -6.73 -0.64 7.23
N SER A 22 -6.20 0.44 7.81
CA SER A 22 -5.56 1.51 7.05
C SER A 22 -4.28 1.04 6.34
N ILE A 23 -3.47 0.19 6.98
CA ILE A 23 -2.28 -0.40 6.33
C ILE A 23 -2.69 -1.30 5.16
N ILE A 24 -3.69 -2.16 5.36
CA ILE A 24 -4.22 -3.03 4.30
C ILE A 24 -4.81 -2.20 3.15
N ALA A 25 -5.55 -1.14 3.45
CA ALA A 25 -6.11 -0.24 2.43
C ALA A 25 -5.00 0.44 1.61
N ALA A 26 -3.97 0.98 2.27
CA ALA A 26 -2.82 1.57 1.59
C ALA A 26 -2.07 0.57 0.70
N TRP A 27 -1.98 -0.70 1.13
CA TRP A 27 -1.39 -1.77 0.31
C TRP A 27 -2.28 -2.13 -0.88
N SER A 28 -3.59 -2.17 -0.69
CA SER A 28 -4.54 -2.43 -1.78
C SER A 28 -4.52 -1.33 -2.84
N GLU A 29 -4.40 -0.07 -2.42
CA GLU A 29 -4.25 1.07 -3.35
C GLU A 29 -2.95 0.97 -4.14
N ARG A 30 -1.83 0.62 -3.49
CA ARG A 30 -0.55 0.40 -4.17
C ARG A 30 -0.60 -0.75 -5.18
N MET A 31 -1.21 -1.87 -4.82
CA MET A 31 -1.38 -3.01 -5.74
C MET A 31 -2.24 -2.63 -6.94
N ARG A 32 -3.31 -1.87 -6.72
CA ARG A 32 -4.16 -1.37 -7.81
C ARG A 32 -3.39 -0.43 -8.73
N PHE A 33 -2.61 0.50 -8.17
CA PHE A 33 -1.76 1.40 -8.94
C PHE A 33 -0.72 0.64 -9.78
N ARG A 34 -0.07 -0.38 -9.20
CA ARG A 34 0.87 -1.25 -9.93
C ARG A 34 0.19 -1.98 -11.09
N TRP A 35 -1.01 -2.52 -10.85
CA TRP A 35 -1.77 -3.23 -11.89
C TRP A 35 -2.22 -2.28 -13.01
N GLU A 36 -2.68 -1.07 -12.67
CA GLU A 36 -3.02 -0.05 -13.68
C GLU A 36 -1.79 0.39 -14.49
N LEU A 37 -0.63 0.49 -13.86
CA LEU A 37 0.65 0.74 -14.53
C LEU A 37 1.03 -0.39 -15.48
N GLU A 38 0.89 -1.65 -15.05
CA GLU A 38 1.18 -2.82 -15.89
C GLU A 38 0.23 -2.92 -17.10
N GLN A 39 -1.07 -2.63 -16.91
CA GLN A 39 -2.02 -2.57 -18.03
C GLN A 39 -1.66 -1.43 -18.99
N LYS A 40 -1.35 -0.23 -18.49
CA LYS A 40 -0.90 0.89 -19.32
C LYS A 40 0.42 0.58 -20.04
N ALA A 41 1.35 -0.13 -19.40
CA ALA A 41 2.59 -0.60 -20.02
C ALA A 41 2.32 -1.52 -21.22
N LYS A 42 1.30 -2.37 -21.10
CA LYS A 42 0.94 -3.36 -22.11
C LYS A 42 0.14 -2.74 -23.26
N ASP A 43 -0.81 -1.87 -22.95
CA ASP A 43 -1.73 -1.28 -23.93
C ASP A 43 -1.14 -0.04 -24.61
N SER A 44 -0.21 0.66 -23.94
CA SER A 44 0.37 1.91 -24.45
C SER A 44 1.81 2.06 -23.98
N PRO A 45 2.73 1.20 -24.49
CA PRO A 45 4.13 1.19 -24.06
C PRO A 45 4.83 2.55 -24.25
N HIS A 46 4.40 3.35 -25.22
CA HIS A 46 4.92 4.71 -25.49
C HIS A 46 4.62 5.70 -24.35
N LEU A 47 3.56 5.50 -23.57
CA LEU A 47 3.24 6.35 -22.41
C LEU A 47 4.20 6.14 -21.24
N ILE A 48 4.84 4.98 -21.15
CA ILE A 48 5.85 4.71 -20.12
C ILE A 48 7.15 5.45 -20.43
N ASP A 49 7.52 5.53 -21.71
CA ASP A 49 8.68 6.29 -22.17
C ASP A 49 8.48 7.80 -22.00
N ASP A 50 7.26 8.34 -22.19
CA ASP A 50 6.95 9.77 -22.01
C ASP A 50 7.06 10.26 -20.56
N ILE A 51 6.88 9.37 -19.57
CA ILE A 51 7.01 9.69 -18.13
C ILE A 51 8.48 9.47 -17.66
N GLY A 52 9.36 9.02 -18.56
CA GLY A 52 10.77 8.76 -18.27
C GLY A 52 11.03 7.51 -17.43
N LEU A 53 10.05 6.62 -17.31
CA LEU A 53 10.18 5.37 -16.55
C LEU A 53 10.62 4.26 -17.49
N THR A 54 11.83 3.74 -17.32
CA THR A 54 12.24 2.57 -18.12
C THR A 54 11.51 1.33 -17.60
N ARG A 55 11.13 0.39 -18.47
CA ARG A 55 10.50 -0.88 -18.06
C ARG A 55 11.28 -1.62 -16.95
N ARG A 56 12.61 -1.49 -16.94
CA ARG A 56 13.49 -2.02 -15.87
C ARG A 56 13.28 -1.36 -14.51
N GLN A 57 12.91 -0.08 -14.45
CA GLN A 57 12.57 0.61 -13.21
C GLN A 57 11.19 0.15 -12.71
N VAL A 58 10.23 -0.06 -13.62
CA VAL A 58 8.93 -0.64 -13.29
C VAL A 58 9.10 -2.05 -12.71
N ASP A 59 9.91 -2.90 -13.34
CA ASP A 59 10.21 -4.24 -12.85
C ASP A 59 10.94 -4.23 -11.50
N ALA A 60 11.85 -3.27 -11.29
CA ALA A 60 12.53 -3.08 -10.00
C ALA A 60 11.57 -2.61 -8.90
N GLU A 61 10.62 -1.73 -9.22
CA GLU A 61 9.55 -1.34 -8.30
C GLU A 61 8.61 -2.51 -8.00
N ILE A 62 8.24 -3.32 -8.99
CA ILE A 62 7.41 -4.52 -8.81
C ILE A 62 8.12 -5.56 -7.93
N ALA A 63 9.44 -5.71 -8.10
CA ALA A 63 10.26 -6.64 -7.31
C ALA A 63 10.37 -6.24 -5.82
N LYS A 64 10.08 -4.97 -5.46
CA LYS A 64 10.01 -4.57 -4.06
C LYS A 64 8.81 -5.24 -3.38
N HIS A 65 9.07 -5.82 -2.21
CA HIS A 65 8.02 -6.32 -1.34
C HIS A 65 7.02 -5.21 -1.00
N ILE A 66 5.74 -5.57 -0.94
CA ILE A 66 4.61 -4.66 -0.67
C ILE A 66 4.73 -3.86 0.64
N TRP A 67 5.59 -4.28 1.57
CA TRP A 67 5.87 -3.62 2.85
C TRP A 67 7.13 -2.75 2.86
N GLN A 68 7.96 -2.78 1.82
CA GLN A 68 9.12 -1.89 1.70
C GLN A 68 8.73 -0.62 0.96
N ALA A 69 8.77 0.50 1.68
CA ALA A 69 8.69 1.86 1.13
C ALA A 69 10.09 2.32 0.70
#